data_AF-A0A090S6T5-F1
#
_entry.id   AF-A0A090S6T5-F1
#
_cell.length_a   1.000
_cell.length_b   1.000
_cell.length_c   1.000
_cell.angle_alpha   90.00
_cell.angle_beta   90.00
_cell.angle_gamma   90.00
#
_symmetry.space_group_name_H-M   'P 1'
#
loop_
_entity.id
_entity.type
_entity.pdbx_description
1 polymer ?
#
loop_
_entity_poly.entity_id
_entity_poly.type
_entity_poly.pdbx_seq_one_letter_code
_entity_poly.pdbx_strand_id
1 'polypeptide(L)'
;MPSHLPKSFSKPFLKIFYVLEAVLLVAITLATIYAMVEEFMHVFTERRVLLTDILLMFIYLEVLAMVQQFVVNGKIPVRYPIYIAMMQLPDTSR
;
A
#
# COMPACT_ATOMS: atom_id res chain seq x y z
N MET A 1 18.55 -42.86 5.88
CA MET A 1 17.73 -42.59 7.08
C MET A 1 16.86 -41.37 6.79
N PRO A 2 15.53 -41.51 6.69
CA PRO A 2 14.63 -40.40 6.41
C PRO A 2 14.41 -39.56 7.67
N SER A 3 14.60 -38.26 7.59
CA SER A 3 14.42 -37.31 8.70
C SER A 3 12.93 -37.06 8.99
N HIS A 4 12.51 -37.47 10.18
CA HIS A 4 11.17 -37.25 10.71
C HIS A 4 11.10 -35.85 11.34
N LEU A 5 10.48 -34.89 10.64
CA LEU A 5 10.19 -33.54 11.13
C LEU A 5 8.66 -33.36 11.22
N PRO A 6 8.09 -33.03 12.40
CA PRO A 6 6.64 -32.89 12.58
C PRO A 6 6.11 -31.60 11.90
N LYS A 7 5.39 -31.76 10.79
CA LYS A 7 4.81 -30.69 9.94
C LYS A 7 3.51 -30.06 10.46
N SER A 8 3.22 -30.10 11.76
CA SER A 8 1.85 -29.83 12.25
C SER A 8 1.62 -28.51 13.00
N PHE A 9 2.64 -27.67 13.21
CA PHE A 9 2.50 -26.42 13.97
C PHE A 9 2.53 -25.13 13.13
N SER A 10 2.99 -25.18 11.88
CA SER A 10 3.14 -24.01 11.01
C SER A 10 1.87 -23.58 10.28
N LYS A 11 0.87 -24.47 10.16
CA LYS A 11 -0.40 -24.17 9.48
C LYS A 11 -1.28 -23.11 10.17
N PRO A 12 -1.49 -23.14 11.51
CA PRO A 12 -2.32 -22.13 12.17
C PRO A 12 -1.65 -20.75 12.16
N PHE A 13 -0.33 -20.68 12.35
CA PHE A 13 0.42 -19.42 12.36
C PHE A 13 0.38 -18.72 11.00
N LEU A 14 0.59 -19.46 9.92
CA LEU A 14 0.50 -18.93 8.55
C LEU A 14 -0.93 -18.48 8.20
N LYS A 15 -1.95 -19.20 8.67
CA LYS A 15 -3.35 -18.84 8.43
C LYS A 15 -3.74 -17.53 9.14
N ILE A 16 -3.25 -17.31 10.35
CA ILE A 16 -3.44 -16.07 11.09
C ILE A 16 -2.76 -14.89 10.40
N PHE A 17 -1.53 -15.08 9.91
CA PHE A 17 -0.82 -14.05 9.14
C PHE A 17 -1.61 -13.65 7.89
N TYR A 18 -2.12 -14.63 7.14
CA TYR A 18 -2.91 -14.36 5.93
C TYR A 18 -4.21 -13.60 6.20
N VAL A 19 -4.92 -13.95 7.28
CA VAL A 19 -6.14 -13.24 7.68
C VAL A 19 -5.81 -11.81 8.11
N LEU A 20 -4.73 -11.61 8.86
CA LEU A 20 -4.29 -10.29 9.31
C LEU A 20 -3.88 -9.41 8.12
N GLU A 21 -3.13 -9.95 7.16
CA GLU A 21 -2.80 -9.27 5.91
C GLU A 21 -4.05 -8.84 5.15
N ALA A 22 -5.02 -9.74 4.97
CA ALA A 22 -6.28 -9.43 4.30
C ALA A 22 -7.05 -8.30 4.99
N VAL A 23 -7.13 -8.30 6.32
CA VAL A 23 -7.79 -7.24 7.09
C VAL A 23 -7.08 -5.91 6.92
N LEU A 24 -5.74 -5.90 6.99
CA LEU A 24 -4.95 -4.68 6.79
C LEU A 24 -5.11 -4.12 5.39
N LEU A 25 -5.15 -4.96 4.36
CA LEU A 25 -5.33 -4.50 2.98
C LEU A 25 -6.69 -3.87 2.75
N VAL A 26 -7.74 -4.47 3.31
CA VAL A 26 -9.08 -3.87 3.27
C VAL A 26 -9.08 -2.52 3.99
N ALA A 27 -8.46 -2.43 5.16
CA ALA A 27 -8.38 -1.18 5.92
C ALA A 27 -7.61 -0.09 5.15
N ILE A 28 -6.45 -0.42 4.57
CA ILE A 28 -5.65 0.52 3.77
C ILE A 28 -6.44 0.97 2.54
N THR A 29 -7.08 0.05 1.83
CA THR A 29 -7.90 0.38 0.64
C THR A 29 -9.01 1.37 0.99
N LEU A 30 -9.75 1.12 2.06
CA LEU A 30 -10.81 2.01 2.52
C LEU A 30 -10.26 3.38 2.93
N ALA A 31 -9.15 3.40 3.68
CA ALA A 31 -8.51 4.64 4.10
C ALA A 31 -8.02 5.46 2.89
N THR A 32 -7.41 4.82 1.89
CA THR A 32 -6.93 5.48 0.67
C THR A 32 -8.07 6.07 -0.15
N ILE A 33 -9.19 5.33 -0.29
CA ILE A 33 -10.37 5.85 -0.99
C ILE A 33 -10.94 7.06 -0.23
N TYR A 34 -11.05 6.97 1.10
CA TYR A 34 -11.55 8.07 1.92
C TYR A 34 -10.67 9.33 1.80
N ALA A 35 -9.35 9.17 1.94
CA ALA A 35 -8.39 10.26 1.81
C ALA A 35 -8.43 10.92 0.41
N MET A 36 -8.59 10.12 -0.64
CA MET A 36 -8.69 10.64 -2.01
C MET A 36 -9.93 11.52 -2.21
N VAL A 37 -11.07 11.14 -1.62
CA VAL A 37 -12.30 11.94 -1.66
C VAL A 37 -12.13 13.23 -0.86
N GLU A 38 -11.50 13.17 0.31
CA GLU A 38 -11.24 14.35 1.13
C GLU A 38 -10.34 15.35 0.39
N GLU A 39 -9.23 14.88 -0.19
CA GLU A 39 -8.31 15.70 -0.97
C GLU A 39 -9.01 16.34 -2.17
N PHE A 40 -9.90 15.61 -2.84
CA PHE A 40 -10.66 16.14 -3.97
C PHE A 40 -11.59 17.28 -3.54
N MET A 41 -12.25 17.15 -2.38
CA MET A 41 -13.08 18.20 -1.81
C MET A 41 -12.24 19.41 -1.37
N HIS A 42 -11.03 19.18 -0.85
CA HIS A 42 -10.09 20.23 -0.47
C HIS A 42 -9.67 21.07 -1.69
N VAL A 43 -9.17 20.42 -2.74
CA VAL A 43 -8.77 21.08 -4.01
C VAL A 43 -9.94 21.83 -4.65
N PHE A 44 -11.14 21.26 -4.61
CA PHE A 44 -12.35 21.92 -5.14
C PHE A 44 -12.71 23.18 -4.36
N THR A 45 -12.54 23.16 -3.04
CA THR A 45 -12.82 24.29 -2.16
C THR A 45 -11.80 25.41 -2.32
N GLU A 46 -10.51 25.07 -2.43
CA GLU A 46 -9.42 26.04 -2.61
C GLU A 46 -9.38 26.66 -4.02
N ARG A 47 -10.09 26.08 -5.00
CA ARG A 47 -10.13 26.50 -6.42
C ARG A 47 -8.75 26.62 -7.06
N ARG A 48 -7.75 25.96 -6.49
CA ARG A 48 -6.37 25.97 -6.96
C ARG A 48 -5.84 24.55 -6.85
N VAL A 49 -5.24 24.08 -7.94
CA VAL A 49 -4.62 22.76 -7.99
C VAL A 49 -3.11 22.96 -7.87
N LEU A 50 -2.49 22.41 -6.83
CA LEU A 50 -1.04 22.37 -6.68
C LEU A 50 -0.47 21.08 -7.28
N LEU A 51 0.81 21.13 -7.65
CA LEU A 51 1.56 19.94 -8.05
C LEU A 51 1.61 18.91 -6.90
N THR A 52 1.66 19.39 -5.65
CA THR A 52 1.67 18.56 -4.46
C THR A 52 0.40 17.71 -4.35
N ASP A 53 -0.78 18.30 -4.57
CA ASP A 53 -2.07 17.61 -4.48
C ASP A 53 -2.18 16.53 -5.56
N ILE A 54 -1.77 16.85 -6.80
CA ILE A 54 -1.74 15.88 -7.90
C ILE A 54 -0.81 14.71 -7.57
N LEU A 55 0.38 15.00 -7.03
CA LEU A 55 1.36 13.99 -6.70
C LEU A 55 0.91 13.12 -5.52
N LEU A 56 0.22 13.71 -4.54
CA LEU A 56 -0.42 12.98 -3.44
C LEU A 56 -1.52 12.04 -3.95
N MET A 57 -2.40 12.52 -4.84
CA MET A 57 -3.41 11.68 -5.49
C MET A 57 -2.77 10.54 -6.31
N PHE A 58 -1.64 10.80 -6.96
CA PHE A 58 -0.89 9.76 -7.68
C PHE A 58 -0.35 8.68 -6.73
N ILE A 59 0.17 9.07 -5.56
CA ILE A 59 0.60 8.12 -4.52
C ILE A 59 -0.59 7.27 -4.03
N TYR A 60 -1.78 7.86 -3.85
CA TYR A 60 -2.97 7.10 -3.47
C TYR A 60 -3.37 6.07 -4.53
N LEU A 61 -3.35 6.44 -5.81
CA LEU A 61 -3.62 5.51 -6.91
C LEU A 61 -2.59 4.38 -6.99
N GLU A 62 -1.32 4.70 -6.77
CA GLU A 62 -0.22 3.74 -6.77
C GLU A 62 -0.38 2.71 -5.63
N VAL A 63 -0.77 3.17 -4.44
CA VAL A 63 -1.09 2.30 -3.30
C VAL A 63 -2.27 1.38 -3.61
N LEU A 64 -3.34 1.90 -4.24
CA LEU A 64 -4.47 1.06 -4.66
C LEU A 64 -4.06 -0.01 -5.68
N ALA A 65 -3.22 0.35 -6.66
CA ALA A 65 -2.69 -0.60 -7.63
C ALA A 65 -1.86 -1.70 -6.95
N MET A 66 -1.08 -1.38 -5.92
CA MET A 66 -0.36 -2.37 -5.13
C MET A 66 -1.25 -3.30 -4.34
N VAL A 67 -2.30 -2.76 -3.71
CA VAL A 67 -3.26 -3.61 -2.99
C VAL A 67 -3.95 -4.55 -3.98
N GLN A 68 -4.36 -4.06 -5.15
CA GLN A 68 -4.95 -4.88 -6.20
C GLN A 68 -3.98 -5.98 -6.66
N GLN A 69 -2.72 -5.64 -6.93
CA GLN A 69 -1.71 -6.63 -7.32
C GLN A 69 -1.41 -7.64 -6.21
N PHE A 70 -1.43 -7.21 -4.94
CA PHE A 70 -1.28 -8.13 -3.81
C PHE A 70 -2.43 -9.12 -3.76
N VAL A 71 -3.68 -8.66 -3.94
CA VAL A 71 -4.86 -9.53 -3.94
C VAL A 71 -4.82 -10.55 -5.09
N VAL A 72 -4.36 -10.14 -6.28
CA VAL A 72 -4.32 -11.02 -7.47
C VAL A 72 -3.14 -12.00 -7.44
N ASN A 73 -1.94 -11.53 -7.06
CA ASN A 73 -0.69 -12.28 -7.22
C ASN A 73 -0.09 -12.79 -5.89
N GLY A 74 -0.66 -12.41 -4.74
CA GLY A 74 -0.17 -12.77 -3.41
C GLY A 74 1.22 -12.21 -3.07
N LYS A 75 1.71 -11.24 -3.85
CA LYS A 75 3.03 -10.62 -3.69
C LYS A 75 2.85 -9.12 -3.65
N ILE A 76 3.45 -8.44 -2.68
CA ILE A 76 3.46 -6.97 -2.62
C ILE A 76 4.45 -6.48 -3.69
N PRO A 77 4.02 -5.80 -4.76
CA PRO A 77 4.95 -5.19 -5.69
C PRO A 77 5.49 -3.89 -5.09
N VAL A 78 6.50 -3.99 -4.24
CA VAL A 78 7.12 -2.83 -3.54
C VAL A 78 7.98 -1.95 -4.44
N ARG A 79 8.05 -2.22 -5.75
CA ARG A 79 8.99 -1.53 -6.66
C ARG A 79 8.62 -0.05 -6.85
N TYR A 80 7.35 0.26 -7.06
CA TYR A 80 6.92 1.60 -7.43
C TYR A 80 6.88 2.64 -6.29
N PRO A 81 6.49 2.32 -5.03
CA PRO A 81 6.57 3.29 -3.93
C PRO A 81 8.01 3.63 -3.58
N ILE A 82 8.92 2.66 -3.74
CA ILE A 82 10.34 2.87 -3.49
C ILE A 82 10.90 3.89 -4.50
N TYR A 83 10.47 3.86 -5.78
CA TYR A 83 10.88 4.89 -6.74
C TYR A 83 10.39 6.29 -6.36
N ILE A 84 9.14 6.42 -5.89
CA ILE A 84 8.59 7.70 -5.43
C ILE A 84 9.33 8.18 -4.18
N ALA A 85 9.54 7.31 -3.19
CA ALA A 85 10.30 7.63 -1.98
C ALA A 85 11.75 8.04 -2.30
N MET A 86 12.43 7.38 -3.24
CA MET A 86 13.80 7.75 -3.66
C MET A 86 13.85 9.12 -4.36
N MET A 87 12.87 9.45 -5.20
CA MET A 87 12.81 10.74 -5.90
C MET A 87 12.37 11.88 -4.97
N GLN A 88 11.58 11.56 -3.93
CA GLN A 88 10.95 12.52 -3.03
C GLN A 88 11.72 12.72 -1.72
N LEU A 89 12.66 11.82 -1.38
CA LEU A 89 13.71 12.10 -0.40
C LEU A 89 14.52 13.29 -0.93
N PRO A 90 14.37 14.48 -0.33
CA PRO A 90 15.12 15.63 -0.79
C PRO A 90 16.59 15.35 -0.52
N ASP A 91 17.40 15.65 -1.51
CA ASP A 91 18.79 16.03 -1.34
C ASP A 91 18.86 17.11 -0.23
N THR A 92 19.02 16.68 1.02
CA THR A 92 19.23 17.56 2.18
C THR A 92 20.69 18.04 2.17
N SER A 93 21.12 18.61 1.05
CA SER A 93 22.47 19.11 0.86
C SER A 93 22.50 20.11 -0.30
N ARG A 94 21.84 21.26 -0.13
CA ARG A 94 22.25 22.57 -0.70
C ARG A 94 21.40 23.70 -0.15
#